data_AF-A0A5E4ERV2-F1
#
_entry.id   AF-A0A5E4ERV2-F1
#
_cell.length_a   1.000
_cell.length_b   1.000
_cell.length_c   1.000
_cell.angle_alpha   90.00
_cell.angle_beta   90.00
_cell.angle_gamma   90.00
#
_symmetry.space_group_name_H-M   'P 1'
#
loop_
_entity.id
_entity.type
_entity.pdbx_description
1 polymer ?
#
loop_
_entity_poly.entity_id
_entity_poly.type
_entity_poly.pdbx_seq_one_letter_code
_entity_poly.pdbx_strand_id
1 'polypeptide(L)'
;MASKFAISCFLLLLASSTLFITIQGAQPYQQIHQPKSSAINLGWVSAVLSHKGYRAMALTLETVLEPLIRTQFINQSTTLTLFCPHDQAFFNSKYPQPPPLTLLKYHIVPFKIDPHTMEASFHLGSKVETLLPGHPLVVTSLPGTGASYPSLNQVKVTDWVIFNNGRLIVHGVENFFDPEYDVVIAKEVPSSGFSDF
;
A
#
# COMPACT_ATOMS: atom_id res chain seq x y z
N MET A 1 -43.68 -55.23 -12.54
CA MET A 1 -44.47 -53.98 -12.51
C MET A 1 -44.01 -53.19 -11.28
N ALA A 2 -42.87 -52.51 -11.38
CA ALA A 2 -42.71 -51.14 -11.86
C ALA A 2 -42.86 -50.12 -10.71
N SER A 3 -41.72 -49.87 -10.06
CA SER A 3 -41.21 -48.57 -9.64
C SER A 3 -42.19 -47.39 -9.73
N LYS A 4 -42.62 -46.89 -8.57
CA LYS A 4 -43.12 -45.51 -8.39
C LYS A 4 -42.67 -44.95 -7.02
N PHE A 5 -41.42 -45.22 -6.65
CA PHE A 5 -40.70 -44.39 -5.70
C PHE A 5 -40.05 -43.23 -6.49
N ALA A 6 -39.98 -42.05 -5.85
CA ALA A 6 -39.05 -40.95 -6.13
C ALA A 6 -39.48 -39.73 -6.97
N ILE A 7 -40.70 -39.62 -7.52
CA ILE A 7 -41.00 -38.46 -8.41
C ILE A 7 -41.81 -37.34 -7.73
N SER A 8 -42.54 -37.62 -6.64
CA SER A 8 -43.43 -36.59 -6.05
C SER A 8 -42.74 -35.62 -5.05
N CYS A 9 -41.51 -35.89 -4.61
CA CYS A 9 -40.77 -34.94 -3.76
C CYS A 9 -39.76 -34.08 -4.54
N PHE A 10 -39.61 -34.32 -5.85
CA PHE A 10 -38.64 -33.59 -6.67
C PHE A 10 -39.21 -32.31 -7.32
N LEU A 11 -40.54 -32.12 -7.28
CA LEU A 11 -41.20 -30.97 -7.92
C LEU A 11 -41.67 -29.87 -6.94
N LEU A 12 -41.41 -30.01 -5.64
CA LEU A 12 -41.66 -28.95 -4.64
C LEU A 12 -40.38 -28.28 -4.11
N LEU A 13 -39.19 -28.69 -4.59
CA LEU A 13 -37.91 -28.05 -4.26
C LEU A 13 -37.44 -27.02 -5.30
N LEU A 14 -38.25 -26.73 -6.33
CA LEU A 14 -37.90 -25.78 -7.40
C LEU A 14 -38.60 -24.41 -7.28
N ALA A 15 -39.18 -24.08 -6.12
CA ALA A 15 -39.84 -22.79 -5.89
C ALA A 15 -39.20 -21.93 -4.78
N SER A 16 -37.95 -22.20 -4.38
CA SER A 16 -37.22 -21.36 -3.41
C SER A 16 -35.81 -21.05 -3.88
N SER A 17 -35.68 -20.42 -5.04
CA SER A 17 -34.40 -19.83 -5.46
C SER A 17 -34.63 -18.72 -6.46
N THR A 18 -35.35 -17.67 -6.03
CA THR A 18 -35.07 -16.36 -6.61
C THR A 18 -33.70 -15.94 -6.06
N LEU A 19 -32.68 -16.09 -6.90
CA LEU A 19 -31.34 -15.56 -6.70
C LEU A 19 -31.45 -14.14 -6.13
N PHE A 20 -31.03 -13.95 -4.88
CA PHE A 20 -30.50 -12.67 -4.47
C PHE A 20 -29.19 -12.50 -5.23
N ILE A 21 -29.23 -11.82 -6.37
CA ILE A 21 -28.03 -11.26 -6.99
C ILE A 21 -27.53 -10.23 -5.98
N THR A 22 -26.63 -10.67 -5.10
CA THR A 22 -25.82 -9.76 -4.32
C THR A 22 -24.87 -9.12 -5.32
N ILE A 23 -25.25 -7.95 -5.81
CA ILE A 23 -24.30 -6.99 -6.35
C ILE A 23 -23.26 -6.82 -5.25
N GLN A 24 -22.02 -7.27 -5.48
CA GLN A 24 -20.89 -6.89 -4.66
C GLN A 24 -20.63 -5.40 -4.88
N GLY A 25 -21.49 -4.56 -4.29
CA GLY A 25 -21.11 -3.23 -3.91
C GLY A 25 -19.97 -3.36 -2.92
N ALA A 26 -18.87 -2.66 -3.19
CA ALA A 26 -17.68 -2.61 -2.35
C ALA A 26 -18.08 -2.56 -0.87
N GLN A 27 -17.68 -3.58 -0.12
CA GLN A 27 -17.81 -3.59 1.33
C GLN A 27 -17.08 -2.35 1.86
N PRO A 28 -17.74 -1.43 2.58
CA PRO A 28 -17.03 -0.39 3.29
C PRO A 28 -16.10 -1.11 4.29
N TYR A 29 -14.80 -0.82 4.22
CA TYR A 29 -13.82 -1.33 5.16
C TYR A 29 -14.40 -1.22 6.59
N GLN A 30 -14.64 -2.36 7.24
CA GLN A 30 -15.07 -2.36 8.64
C GLN A 30 -13.88 -1.88 9.48
N GLN A 31 -13.87 -0.57 9.71
CA GLN A 31 -12.97 0.11 10.61
C GLN A 31 -13.35 -0.30 12.03
N ILE A 32 -12.57 -1.21 12.62
CA ILE A 32 -12.66 -1.52 14.05
C ILE A 32 -12.61 -0.19 14.79
N HIS A 33 -13.61 0.04 15.65
CA HIS A 33 -13.99 1.34 16.19
C HIS A 33 -12.77 2.14 16.67
N GLN A 34 -12.36 3.09 15.84
CA GLN A 34 -11.30 4.00 16.16
C GLN A 34 -11.86 5.08 17.12
N PRO A 35 -11.26 5.32 18.29
CA PRO A 35 -11.59 6.49 19.07
C PRO A 35 -11.30 7.71 18.20
N LYS A 36 -12.27 8.64 18.11
CA LYS A 36 -12.20 9.88 17.34
C LYS A 36 -11.13 10.80 17.95
N SER A 37 -9.88 10.46 17.72
CA SER A 37 -8.69 11.23 18.06
C SER A 37 -8.00 11.60 16.77
N SER A 38 -7.70 12.88 16.60
CA SER A 38 -6.84 13.38 15.52
C SER A 38 -5.38 12.98 15.73
N ALA A 39 -5.01 12.28 16.81
CA ALA A 39 -3.63 11.84 17.03
C ALA A 39 -3.35 10.50 16.33
N ILE A 40 -2.16 10.37 15.73
CA ILE A 40 -1.68 9.08 15.22
C ILE A 40 -1.35 8.19 16.43
N ASN A 41 -2.16 7.16 16.67
CA ASN A 41 -1.87 6.14 17.70
C ASN A 41 -0.88 5.12 17.12
N LEU A 42 0.41 5.30 17.39
CA LEU A 42 1.47 4.45 16.84
C LEU A 42 1.35 2.99 17.28
N GLY A 43 0.93 2.72 18.52
CA GLY A 43 0.73 1.35 19.00
C GLY A 43 -0.33 0.60 18.18
N TRP A 44 -1.42 1.27 17.80
CA TRP A 44 -2.43 0.67 16.93
C TRP A 44 -1.94 0.47 15.49
N VAL A 45 -1.18 1.44 14.95
CA VAL A 45 -0.57 1.30 13.62
C VAL A 45 0.38 0.09 13.60
N SER A 46 1.29 -0.01 14.57
CA SER A 46 2.21 -1.15 14.69
C SER A 46 1.48 -2.49 14.83
N ALA A 47 0.37 -2.54 15.58
CA ALA A 47 -0.46 -3.74 15.69
C ALA A 47 -1.08 -4.16 14.35
N VAL A 48 -1.63 -3.20 13.59
CA VAL A 48 -2.20 -3.45 12.25
C VAL A 48 -1.12 -3.93 11.28
N LEU A 49 0.04 -3.26 11.23
CA LEU A 49 1.17 -3.65 10.37
C LEU A 49 1.66 -5.06 10.70
N SER A 50 1.85 -5.37 11.98
CA SER A 50 2.26 -6.70 12.44
C SER A 50 1.27 -7.79 12.03
N HIS A 51 -0.03 -7.53 12.18
CA HIS A 51 -1.09 -8.46 11.76
C HIS A 51 -1.13 -8.66 10.24
N LYS A 52 -0.75 -7.65 9.47
CA LYS A 52 -0.71 -7.68 8.00
C LYS A 52 0.60 -8.24 7.43
N GLY A 53 1.54 -8.67 8.28
CA GLY A 53 2.80 -9.27 7.84
C GLY A 53 3.98 -8.31 7.67
N TYR A 54 3.85 -7.08 8.18
CA TYR A 54 4.88 -6.03 8.16
C TYR A 54 5.49 -5.83 9.55
N ARG A 55 6.03 -6.91 10.14
CA ARG A 55 6.46 -6.94 11.54
C ARG A 55 7.75 -6.16 11.74
N ALA A 56 8.70 -6.24 10.79
CA ALA A 56 9.97 -5.54 10.89
C ALA A 56 9.75 -4.02 10.93
N MET A 57 8.90 -3.51 10.04
CA MET A 57 8.55 -2.10 10.03
C MET A 57 7.72 -1.68 11.26
N ALA A 58 6.84 -2.54 11.76
CA ALA A 58 6.08 -2.28 12.98
C ALA A 58 6.98 -2.06 14.21
N LEU A 59 8.11 -2.77 14.29
CA LEU A 59 9.11 -2.62 15.35
C LEU A 59 9.94 -1.33 15.21
N THR A 60 10.15 -0.84 13.99
CA THR A 60 10.89 0.40 13.75
C THR A 60 10.02 1.65 13.75
N LEU A 61 8.69 1.51 13.73
CA LEU A 61 7.75 2.61 13.51
C LEU A 61 7.92 3.78 14.50
N GLU A 62 8.10 3.47 15.79
CA GLU A 62 8.29 4.46 16.84
C GLU A 62 9.57 5.28 16.61
N THR A 63 10.65 4.63 16.15
CA THR A 63 11.93 5.31 15.89
C THR A 63 11.83 6.38 14.80
N VAL A 64 10.85 6.26 13.90
CA VAL A 64 10.70 7.14 12.73
C VAL A 64 9.59 8.16 12.94
N LEU A 65 8.40 7.72 13.32
CA LEU A 65 7.22 8.59 13.37
C LEU A 65 7.14 9.39 14.67
N GLU A 66 7.63 8.86 15.79
CA GLU A 66 7.54 9.56 17.08
C GLU A 66 8.35 10.87 17.11
N PRO A 67 9.60 10.94 16.61
CA PRO A 67 10.33 12.21 16.48
C PRO A 67 9.64 13.20 15.53
N LEU A 68 9.03 12.73 14.44
CA LEU A 68 8.34 13.57 13.46
C LEU A 68 7.06 14.18 14.04
N ILE A 69 6.33 13.41 14.84
CA ILE A 69 5.13 13.87 15.55
C ILE A 69 5.51 14.86 16.65
N ARG A 70 6.55 14.56 17.45
CA ARG A 70 6.98 15.41 18.58
C ARG A 70 7.51 16.77 18.16
N THR A 71 8.29 16.82 17.08
CA THR A 71 8.89 18.07 16.61
C THR A 71 7.90 18.97 15.88
N GLN A 72 6.63 18.55 15.74
CA GLN A 72 5.60 19.23 14.95
C GLN A 72 6.06 19.55 13.52
N PHE A 73 7.07 18.82 13.03
CA PHE A 73 7.52 18.89 11.64
C PHE A 73 6.36 18.69 10.67
N ILE A 74 5.38 17.91 11.13
CA ILE A 74 4.12 17.62 10.49
C ILE A 74 3.07 18.43 11.24
N ASN A 75 2.55 19.48 10.60
CA ASN A 75 1.45 20.24 11.17
C ASN A 75 0.23 19.32 11.40
N GLN A 76 -0.72 19.72 12.25
CA GLN A 76 -1.87 18.85 12.57
C GLN A 76 -2.74 18.50 11.35
N SER A 77 -2.66 19.29 10.27
CA SER A 77 -3.37 19.07 9.00
C SER A 77 -2.61 18.22 7.97
N THR A 78 -1.32 17.97 8.14
CA THR A 78 -0.53 17.22 7.16
C THR A 78 -0.91 15.75 7.22
N THR A 79 -1.27 15.21 6.07
CA THR A 79 -1.43 13.75 5.87
C THR A 79 -0.09 13.17 5.43
N LEU A 80 0.31 12.06 6.02
CA LEU A 80 1.49 11.30 5.65
C LEU A 80 1.12 10.07 4.85
N THR A 81 1.94 9.75 3.87
CA THR A 81 1.96 8.42 3.25
C THR A 81 3.22 7.70 3.68
N LEU A 82 3.08 6.51 4.25
CA LEU A 82 4.17 5.61 4.57
C LEU A 82 4.18 4.45 3.57
N PHE A 83 5.29 4.27 2.86
CA PHE A 83 5.57 3.10 2.06
C PHE A 83 6.33 2.09 2.91
N CYS A 84 5.63 1.07 3.38
CA CYS A 84 6.08 0.05 4.30
C CYS A 84 6.72 -1.13 3.54
N PRO A 85 8.05 -1.34 3.64
CA PRO A 85 8.70 -2.48 2.98
C PRO A 85 8.24 -3.79 3.58
N HIS A 86 8.09 -4.83 2.74
CA HIS A 86 7.90 -6.21 3.22
C HIS A 86 9.02 -6.64 4.15
N ASP A 87 8.73 -7.53 5.10
CA ASP A 87 9.72 -8.03 6.05
C ASP A 87 10.95 -8.63 5.36
N GLN A 88 10.78 -9.26 4.18
CA GLN A 88 11.90 -9.78 3.38
C GLN A 88 12.94 -8.70 3.01
N ALA A 89 12.52 -7.45 2.79
CA ALA A 89 13.42 -6.34 2.48
C ALA A 89 14.41 -6.05 3.62
N PHE A 90 13.99 -6.26 4.88
CA PHE A 90 14.86 -6.11 6.04
C PHE A 90 15.94 -7.18 6.09
N PHE A 91 15.69 -8.38 5.58
CA PHE A 91 16.69 -9.46 5.58
C PHE A 91 17.60 -9.45 4.35
N ASN A 92 17.09 -9.01 3.20
CA ASN A 92 17.76 -9.15 1.91
C ASN A 92 18.32 -7.83 1.36
N SER A 93 18.41 -6.77 2.18
CA SER A 93 18.90 -5.47 1.74
C SER A 93 20.42 -5.30 1.93
N LYS A 94 20.98 -4.34 1.19
CA LYS A 94 22.37 -3.87 1.36
C LYS A 94 22.59 -3.02 2.62
N TYR A 95 21.52 -2.73 3.38
CA TYR A 95 21.55 -1.78 4.50
C TYR A 95 21.76 -2.48 5.84
N PRO A 96 22.37 -1.81 6.84
CA PRO A 96 22.57 -2.39 8.16
C PRO A 96 21.25 -2.64 8.89
N GLN A 97 21.29 -3.54 9.88
CA GLN A 97 20.17 -3.83 10.77
C GLN A 97 20.48 -3.35 12.21
N PRO A 98 19.61 -2.52 12.83
CA PRO A 98 18.40 -1.94 12.27
C PRO A 98 18.70 -0.89 11.17
N PRO A 99 17.76 -0.62 10.26
CA PRO A 99 17.93 0.38 9.21
C PRO A 99 18.23 1.77 9.78
N PRO A 100 19.06 2.58 9.11
CA PRO A 100 19.32 3.94 9.54
C PRO A 100 18.07 4.82 9.38
N LEU A 101 17.90 5.79 10.27
CA LEU A 101 16.75 6.71 10.24
C LEU A 101 16.60 7.45 8.90
N THR A 102 17.71 7.73 8.21
CA THR A 102 17.69 8.35 6.87
C THR A 102 16.97 7.48 5.85
N LEU A 103 17.24 6.18 5.83
CA LEU A 103 16.55 5.23 4.95
C LEU A 103 15.07 5.17 5.30
N LEU A 104 14.73 5.11 6.60
CA LEU A 104 13.33 5.05 7.02
C LEU A 104 12.55 6.34 6.70
N LYS A 105 13.19 7.52 6.78
CA LYS A 105 12.59 8.79 6.33
C LYS A 105 12.31 8.83 4.83
N TYR A 106 13.14 8.14 4.04
CA TYR A 106 12.95 8.07 2.59
C TYR A 106 11.67 7.31 2.18
N HIS A 107 11.13 6.49 3.08
CA HIS A 107 9.86 5.78 2.91
C HIS A 107 8.62 6.61 3.26
N ILE A 108 8.77 7.87 3.68
CA ILE A 108 7.64 8.71 4.11
C ILE A 108 7.50 9.91 3.19
N VAL A 109 6.28 10.14 2.73
CA VAL A 109 5.87 11.26 1.89
C VAL A 109 4.95 12.20 2.69
N PRO A 110 5.20 13.51 2.73
CA PRO A 110 4.44 14.47 3.54
C PRO A 110 3.11 14.91 2.91
N PHE A 111 2.48 14.04 2.13
CA PHE A 111 1.14 14.25 1.56
C PHE A 111 0.46 12.90 1.29
N LYS A 112 -0.86 12.95 1.08
CA LYS A 112 -1.67 11.78 0.78
C LYS A 112 -1.37 11.28 -0.63
N ILE A 113 -1.03 10.00 -0.75
CA ILE A 113 -1.03 9.25 -2.00
C ILE A 113 -1.92 8.04 -1.76
N ASP A 114 -2.99 7.91 -2.53
CA ASP A 114 -3.83 6.71 -2.61
C ASP A 114 -3.88 6.23 -4.07
N PRO A 115 -4.51 5.09 -4.39
CA PRO A 115 -4.54 4.60 -5.78
C PRO A 115 -5.07 5.64 -6.77
N HIS A 116 -6.12 6.37 -6.38
CA HIS A 116 -6.71 7.40 -7.23
C HIS A 116 -5.76 8.58 -7.46
N THR A 117 -5.08 9.04 -6.39
CA THR A 117 -4.09 10.11 -6.48
C THR A 117 -2.90 9.68 -7.35
N MET A 118 -2.46 8.42 -7.19
CA MET A 118 -1.39 7.84 -7.99
C MET A 118 -1.69 7.91 -9.49
N GLU A 119 -2.90 7.51 -9.88
CA GLU A 119 -3.38 7.51 -11.27
C GLU A 119 -3.65 8.91 -11.82
N ALA A 120 -4.29 9.77 -11.03
CA ALA A 120 -4.78 11.07 -11.51
C ALA A 120 -3.71 12.17 -11.52
N SER A 121 -2.70 12.07 -10.63
CA SER A 121 -1.76 13.19 -10.38
C SER A 121 -0.34 12.94 -10.86
N PHE A 122 0.05 11.68 -11.11
CA PHE A 122 1.42 11.36 -11.52
C PHE A 122 1.49 10.78 -12.94
N HIS A 123 2.62 11.07 -13.57
CA HIS A 123 3.04 10.51 -14.84
C HIS A 123 4.41 9.83 -14.67
N LEU A 124 4.83 9.03 -15.64
CA LEU A 124 6.16 8.43 -15.64
C LEU A 124 7.24 9.52 -15.49
N GLY A 125 8.17 9.33 -14.55
CA GLY A 125 9.21 10.30 -14.21
C GLY A 125 8.78 11.40 -13.23
N SER A 126 7.53 11.41 -12.76
CA SER A 126 7.08 12.32 -11.70
C SER A 126 7.93 12.16 -10.44
N LYS A 127 8.30 13.28 -9.82
CA LYS A 127 9.06 13.32 -8.57
C LYS A 127 8.12 13.49 -7.38
N VAL A 128 8.28 12.62 -6.39
CA VAL A 128 7.49 12.55 -5.17
C VAL A 128 8.43 12.87 -4.01
N GLU A 129 8.30 14.06 -3.44
CA GLU A 129 9.14 14.50 -2.32
C GLU A 129 8.94 13.61 -1.08
N THR A 130 10.02 13.35 -0.36
CA THR A 130 10.01 12.50 0.86
C THR A 130 10.41 13.32 2.08
N LEU A 131 10.40 12.69 3.27
CA LEU A 131 10.97 13.27 4.48
C LEU A 131 12.51 13.18 4.55
N LEU A 132 13.16 12.62 3.53
CA LEU A 132 14.60 12.73 3.33
C LEU A 132 14.88 13.92 2.38
N PRO A 133 15.37 15.06 2.87
CA PRO A 133 15.52 16.27 2.06
C PRO A 133 16.41 16.04 0.83
N GLY A 134 15.99 16.57 -0.33
CA GLY A 134 16.74 16.47 -1.58
C GLY A 134 16.70 15.11 -2.26
N HIS A 135 15.95 14.14 -1.70
CA HIS A 135 15.80 12.80 -2.24
C HIS A 135 14.31 12.56 -2.53
N PRO A 136 13.82 12.87 -3.74
CA PRO A 136 12.49 12.47 -4.17
C PRO A 136 12.48 11.00 -4.61
N LEU A 137 11.32 10.37 -4.56
CA LEU A 137 11.03 9.13 -5.30
C LEU A 137 10.61 9.49 -6.72
N VAL A 138 10.91 8.62 -7.67
CA VAL A 138 10.54 8.79 -9.09
C VAL A 138 9.53 7.73 -9.47
N VAL A 139 8.40 8.14 -10.03
CA VAL A 139 7.41 7.20 -10.57
C VAL A 139 7.99 6.50 -11.79
N THR A 140 8.13 5.17 -11.72
CA THR A 140 8.78 4.34 -12.74
C THR A 140 7.81 3.41 -13.49
N SER A 141 6.62 3.18 -12.94
CA SER A 141 5.51 2.53 -13.67
C SER A 141 4.17 3.00 -13.13
N LEU A 142 3.16 3.02 -14.01
CA LEU A 142 1.78 3.40 -13.68
C LEU A 142 0.83 2.22 -13.89
N PRO A 143 -0.35 2.22 -13.24
CA PRO A 143 -1.39 1.24 -13.53
C PRO A 143 -1.74 1.26 -15.03
N GLY A 144 -1.92 0.08 -15.63
CA GLY A 144 -2.33 -0.05 -17.04
C GLY A 144 -1.21 0.08 -18.08
N THR A 145 0.04 0.35 -17.69
CA THR A 145 1.20 0.39 -18.61
C THR A 145 1.82 -0.99 -18.92
N GLY A 146 1.03 -2.06 -18.79
CA GLY A 146 1.49 -3.46 -18.89
C GLY A 146 2.14 -4.02 -17.61
N ALA A 147 2.48 -3.15 -16.65
CA ALA A 147 2.90 -3.57 -15.31
C ALA A 147 1.70 -3.94 -14.44
N SER A 148 1.79 -5.05 -13.71
CA SER A 148 0.75 -5.49 -12.76
C SER A 148 0.64 -4.57 -11.53
N TYR A 149 1.68 -3.80 -11.23
CA TYR A 149 1.73 -2.86 -10.11
C TYR A 149 2.46 -1.57 -10.51
N PRO A 150 1.99 -0.40 -10.06
CA PRO A 150 2.77 0.84 -10.15
C PRO A 150 4.03 0.76 -9.27
N SER A 151 5.05 1.53 -9.63
CA SER A 151 6.34 1.52 -8.94
C SER A 151 6.94 2.91 -8.79
N LEU A 152 7.70 3.07 -7.70
CA LEU A 152 8.50 4.24 -7.36
C LEU A 152 9.95 3.77 -7.22
N ASN A 153 10.90 4.40 -7.92
CA ASN A 153 12.30 3.95 -7.97
C ASN A 153 12.45 2.46 -8.31
N GLN A 154 11.63 1.96 -9.23
CA GLN A 154 11.54 0.54 -9.62
C GLN A 154 11.05 -0.41 -8.51
N VAL A 155 10.67 0.10 -7.35
CA VAL A 155 10.07 -0.67 -6.27
C VAL A 155 8.55 -0.61 -6.39
N LYS A 156 7.92 -1.78 -6.56
CA LYS A 156 6.48 -1.92 -6.71
C LYS A 156 5.73 -1.62 -5.42
N VAL A 157 4.59 -0.93 -5.56
CA VAL A 157 3.58 -0.81 -4.50
C VAL A 157 2.64 -2.01 -4.62
N THR A 158 2.80 -2.98 -3.73
CA THR A 158 2.13 -4.29 -3.80
C THR A 158 0.81 -4.32 -3.05
N ASP A 159 0.72 -3.60 -1.93
CA ASP A 159 -0.46 -3.58 -1.06
C ASP A 159 -0.97 -2.16 -0.86
N TRP A 160 -2.12 -1.85 -1.45
CA TRP A 160 -2.73 -0.54 -1.31
C TRP A 160 -3.55 -0.45 -0.03
N VAL A 161 -3.32 0.60 0.77
CA VAL A 161 -4.16 0.98 1.93
C VAL A 161 -4.20 -0.10 3.02
N ILE A 162 -3.02 -0.50 3.51
CA ILE A 162 -2.88 -1.42 4.66
C ILE A 162 -3.49 -0.80 5.92
N PHE A 163 -3.29 0.52 6.08
CA PHE A 163 -3.82 1.31 7.18
C PHE A 163 -4.20 2.69 6.66
N ASN A 164 -5.29 3.27 7.17
CA ASN A 164 -5.67 4.65 6.89
C ASN A 164 -6.51 5.21 8.04
N ASN A 165 -6.08 6.34 8.62
CA ASN A 165 -6.87 7.10 9.59
C ASN A 165 -7.11 8.56 9.20
N GLY A 166 -6.88 8.91 7.93
CA GLY A 166 -6.99 10.28 7.42
C GLY A 166 -5.78 11.18 7.72
N ARG A 167 -4.87 10.80 8.63
CA ARG A 167 -3.59 11.50 8.88
C ARG A 167 -2.37 10.69 8.47
N LEU A 168 -2.46 9.38 8.51
CA LEU A 168 -1.47 8.44 8.05
C LEU A 168 -2.18 7.43 7.16
N ILE A 169 -1.69 7.29 5.94
CA ILE A 169 -2.01 6.18 5.05
C ILE A 169 -0.75 5.32 4.88
N VAL A 170 -0.90 4.01 4.90
CA VAL A 170 0.21 3.06 4.76
C VAL A 170 -0.04 2.16 3.56
N HIS A 171 0.96 2.02 2.69
CA HIS A 171 0.99 1.09 1.57
C HIS A 171 2.18 0.15 1.71
N GLY A 172 2.04 -1.07 1.21
CA GLY A 172 3.11 -2.06 1.15
C GLY A 172 3.95 -1.91 -0.10
N VAL A 173 5.27 -2.04 0.04
CA VAL A 173 6.22 -2.00 -1.07
C VAL A 173 7.19 -3.18 -1.02
N GLU A 174 7.57 -3.70 -2.18
CA GLU A 174 8.36 -4.95 -2.29
C GLU A 174 9.75 -4.87 -1.63
N ASN A 175 10.37 -3.68 -1.59
CA ASN A 175 11.72 -3.49 -1.08
C ASN A 175 11.93 -2.10 -0.47
N PHE A 176 13.11 -1.85 0.12
CA PHE A 176 13.55 -0.49 0.43
C PHE A 176 13.73 0.33 -0.86
N PHE A 177 13.38 1.61 -0.81
CA PHE A 177 13.79 2.56 -1.83
C PHE A 177 15.26 2.89 -1.66
N ASP A 178 16.01 2.91 -2.75
CA ASP A 178 17.44 3.26 -2.72
C ASP A 178 17.63 4.78 -2.78
N PRO A 179 18.20 5.44 -1.75
CA PRO A 179 18.47 6.88 -1.81
C PRO A 179 19.47 7.25 -2.92
N GLU A 180 20.27 6.30 -3.38
CA GLU A 180 21.22 6.46 -4.49
C GLU A 180 20.57 6.21 -5.86
N TYR A 181 19.24 6.08 -5.92
CA TYR A 181 18.53 5.83 -7.17
C TYR A 181 18.71 6.99 -8.17
N ASP A 182 19.53 6.76 -9.20
CA ASP A 182 19.80 7.74 -10.23
C ASP A 182 18.71 7.79 -11.31
N VAL A 183 18.12 8.98 -11.47
CA VAL A 183 17.06 9.26 -12.46
C VAL A 183 17.54 9.06 -13.90
N VAL A 184 18.86 9.06 -14.15
CA VAL A 184 19.44 8.86 -15.49
C VAL A 184 19.12 7.45 -16.01
N ILE A 185 19.15 6.43 -15.14
CA ILE A 185 18.78 5.04 -15.51
C ILE A 185 17.30 4.95 -15.90
N ALA A 186 16.43 5.76 -15.29
CA ALA A 186 15.00 5.76 -15.59
C ALA A 186 14.66 6.31 -17.00
N LYS A 187 15.53 7.13 -17.59
CA LYS A 187 15.36 7.63 -18.96
C LYS A 187 15.83 6.66 -20.04
N GLU A 188 16.71 5.71 -19.68
CA GLU A 188 17.29 4.76 -20.62
C GLU A 188 16.48 3.48 -20.79
N VAL A 189 15.48 3.21 -19.94
CA VAL A 189 14.54 2.08 -20.15
C VAL A 189 13.63 2.43 -21.33
N PRO A 190 13.80 1.83 -22.52
CA PRO A 190 12.99 2.18 -23.67
C PRO A 190 11.59 1.61 -23.49
N SER A 191 10.57 2.37 -23.85
CA SER A 191 9.17 1.93 -23.90
C SER A 191 8.87 0.97 -25.06
N SER A 192 9.87 0.20 -25.53
CA SER A 192 9.76 -0.65 -26.72
C SER A 192 10.18 -2.08 -26.40
N GLY A 193 9.21 -2.95 -26.20
CA GLY A 193 9.45 -4.39 -26.18
C GLY A 193 8.30 -5.21 -25.62
N PHE A 194 7.15 -5.23 -26.29
CA PHE A 194 6.52 -6.47 -26.76
C PHE A 194 5.26 -6.15 -27.59
N SER A 195 5.48 -6.03 -28.90
CA SER A 195 4.48 -6.29 -29.94
C SER A 195 4.42 -7.80 -30.17
N ASP A 196 3.20 -8.33 -30.23
CA ASP A 196 2.74 -9.54 -30.92
C ASP A 196 3.63 -10.79 -30.91
N PHE A 197 3.27 -11.75 -30.04
CA PHE A 197 3.12 -13.18 -30.37
C PHE A 197 2.03 -13.82 -29.50
#